data_AF-A0A8J9VFB0-F1
#
_entry.id   AF-A0A8J9VFB0-F1
#
_cell.length_a   1.000
_cell.length_b   1.000
_cell.length_c   1.000
_cell.angle_alpha   90.00
_cell.angle_beta   90.00
_cell.angle_gamma   90.00
#
_symmetry.space_group_name_H-M   'P 1'
#
loop_
_entity.id
_entity.type
_entity.pdbx_description
1 polymer ?
#
loop_
_entity_poly.entity_id
_entity_poly.type
_entity_poly.pdbx_seq_one_letter_code
_entity_poly.pdbx_strand_id
1 'polypeptide(L)'
;MLVSPNDHLFTKALLVSTDEGILQFPHNLVDLPETADSKPALLVSAGKTVAMDFNYNEKAIYYTKDMDDGTQSIQKYDLTTNSSLTIYTGGQGIEGLAVDWVTSNIYWTEKDNVAISVARLDGSFRKVLLSGLDQPCGVAVHPEQK
;
A
#
# COMPACT_ATOMS: atom_id res chain seq x y z
N MET A 1 7.34 16.87 -27.21
CA MET A 1 6.56 17.29 -26.02
C MET A 1 7.53 17.21 -24.86
N LEU A 2 7.97 18.35 -24.32
CA LEU A 2 8.97 18.39 -23.26
C LEU A 2 8.27 18.07 -21.93
N VAL A 3 8.69 16.97 -21.31
CA VAL A 3 8.23 16.53 -19.99
C VAL A 3 8.74 17.55 -18.95
N SER A 4 7.90 17.91 -17.98
CA SER A 4 8.24 18.92 -16.98
C SER A 4 9.39 18.41 -16.10
N PRO A 5 10.37 19.25 -15.68
CA PRO A 5 11.42 18.83 -14.75
C PRO A 5 10.89 18.23 -13.44
N ASN A 6 9.64 18.56 -13.08
CA ASN A 6 8.95 18.05 -11.89
C ASN A 6 8.25 16.70 -12.10
N ASP A 7 8.18 16.16 -13.32
CA ASP A 7 7.61 14.82 -13.54
C ASP A 7 8.53 13.71 -13.00
N HIS A 8 9.81 14.02 -12.76
CA HIS A 8 10.77 13.14 -12.08
C HIS A 8 10.56 13.03 -10.56
N LEU A 9 9.70 13.87 -9.95
CA LEU A 9 9.35 13.72 -8.53
C LEU A 9 8.50 12.46 -8.26
N PHE A 10 7.97 11.82 -9.30
CA PHE A 10 7.13 10.62 -9.20
C PHE A 10 7.84 9.32 -9.59
N THR A 11 9.12 9.37 -9.98
CA THR A 11 9.93 8.16 -10.17
C THR A 11 10.56 7.77 -8.83
N LYS A 12 9.91 6.87 -8.09
CA LYS A 12 10.36 6.33 -6.79
C LYS A 12 10.74 4.84 -6.97
N ALA A 13 11.90 4.39 -6.46
CA ALA A 13 12.42 3.05 -6.82
C ALA A 13 12.03 1.92 -5.88
N LEU A 14 11.84 2.18 -4.58
CA LEU A 14 11.51 1.13 -3.63
C LEU A 14 10.85 1.71 -2.39
N LEU A 15 9.73 1.11 -2.00
CA LEU A 15 9.05 1.35 -0.74
C LEU A 15 9.14 0.08 0.11
N VAL A 16 9.36 0.24 1.41
CA VAL A 16 9.52 -0.88 2.34
C VAL A 16 8.66 -0.66 3.57
N SER A 17 7.78 -1.62 3.87
CA SER A 17 7.01 -1.67 5.11
C SER A 17 7.96 -2.03 6.26
N THR A 18 7.88 -1.31 7.37
CA THR A 18 8.66 -1.56 8.59
C THR A 18 7.79 -1.41 9.84
N ASP A 19 8.41 -1.63 11.00
CA ASP A 19 7.78 -1.39 12.32
C ASP A 19 7.60 0.11 12.63
N GLU A 20 8.21 1.01 11.87
CA GLU A 20 8.09 2.47 12.05
C GLU A 20 7.16 3.13 11.02
N GLY A 21 6.92 2.46 9.89
CA GLY A 21 6.08 2.94 8.83
C GLY A 21 6.58 2.51 7.46
N ILE A 22 6.59 3.43 6.51
CA ILE A 22 7.04 3.17 5.14
C ILE A 22 8.33 3.94 4.87
N LEU A 23 9.38 3.20 4.56
CA LEU A 23 10.65 3.73 4.09
C LEU A 23 10.64 3.88 2.57
N GLN A 24 11.30 4.92 2.07
CA GLN A 24 11.52 5.17 0.66
C GLN A 24 13.03 5.23 0.36
N PHE A 25 13.46 4.51 -0.67
CA PHE A 25 14.84 4.56 -1.15
C PHE A 25 15.00 5.52 -2.35
N PRO A 26 16.22 6.06 -2.56
CA PRO A 26 16.56 6.82 -3.75
C PRO A 26 16.26 6.06 -5.04
N HIS A 27 15.83 6.78 -6.09
CA HIS A 27 15.33 6.15 -7.29
C HIS A 27 16.42 5.71 -8.29
N ASN A 28 17.46 6.54 -8.44
CA ASN A 28 18.52 6.24 -9.39
C ASN A 28 19.45 5.22 -8.76
N LEU A 29 19.64 4.09 -9.45
CA LEU A 29 20.63 3.10 -9.07
C LEU A 29 22.05 3.69 -8.99
N VAL A 30 22.34 4.77 -9.73
CA VAL A 30 23.62 5.50 -9.69
C VAL A 30 23.78 6.34 -8.42
N ASP A 31 22.67 6.77 -7.81
CA ASP A 31 22.68 7.50 -6.54
C ASP A 31 22.77 6.55 -5.33
N LEU A 32 22.65 5.23 -5.55
CA LEU A 32 22.88 4.25 -4.52
C LEU A 32 24.40 4.09 -4.30
N PRO A 33 24.89 4.15 -3.06
CA PRO A 33 26.28 3.84 -2.78
C PRO A 33 26.62 2.42 -3.25
N GLU A 34 27.87 2.21 -3.69
CA GLU A 34 28.37 0.87 -4.03
C GLU A 34 28.39 -0.07 -2.80
N THR A 35 28.38 0.50 -1.59
CA THR A 35 28.22 -0.20 -0.33
C THR A 35 26.75 -0.22 0.11
N ALA A 36 26.37 -1.15 0.98
CA ALA A 36 24.97 -1.32 1.45
C ALA A 36 24.42 -0.16 2.32
N ASP A 37 25.06 1.02 2.30
CA ASP A 37 24.80 2.15 3.19
C ASP A 37 23.81 3.17 2.62
N SER A 38 22.93 2.77 1.70
CA SER A 38 21.87 3.66 1.21
C SER A 38 20.98 4.06 2.39
N LYS A 39 20.88 5.37 2.67
CA LYS A 39 20.01 5.89 3.74
C LYS A 39 18.59 6.10 3.19
N PRO A 40 17.61 5.26 3.54
CA PRO A 40 16.23 5.51 3.17
C PRO A 40 15.68 6.71 3.93
N ALA A 41 14.69 7.38 3.33
CA ALA A 41 13.88 8.39 4.01
C ALA A 41 12.62 7.72 4.59
N LEU A 42 12.22 8.12 5.79
CA LEU A 42 10.90 7.77 6.33
C LEU A 42 9.83 8.58 5.59
N LEU A 43 9.07 7.93 4.71
CA LEU A 43 8.03 8.57 3.90
C LEU A 43 6.73 8.70 4.69
N VAL A 44 6.33 7.63 5.38
CA VAL A 44 5.12 7.60 6.19
C VAL A 44 5.49 7.14 7.58
N SER A 45 5.30 8.00 8.59
CA SER A 45 5.44 7.64 10.01
C SER A 45 4.11 7.10 10.51
N ALA A 46 3.96 5.77 10.55
CA ALA A 46 2.68 5.12 10.87
C ALA A 46 2.76 4.02 11.94
N GLY A 47 3.96 3.73 12.48
CA GLY A 47 4.18 2.51 13.24
C GLY A 47 4.17 1.29 12.32
N LYS A 48 3.93 0.11 12.87
CA LYS A 48 4.07 -1.13 12.10
C LYS A 48 3.10 -1.21 10.92
N THR A 49 3.69 -1.44 9.76
CA THR A 49 3.00 -1.68 8.49
C THR A 49 3.42 -3.04 7.96
N VAL A 50 2.51 -3.75 7.29
CA VAL A 50 2.77 -5.11 6.78
C VAL A 50 2.61 -5.12 5.27
N ALA A 51 1.38 -4.92 4.81
CA ALA A 51 1.06 -4.92 3.39
C ALA A 51 0.99 -3.49 2.85
N MET A 52 1.36 -3.31 1.59
CA MET A 52 1.13 -2.07 0.85
C MET A 52 0.92 -2.34 -0.64
N ASP A 53 0.27 -1.40 -1.31
CA ASP A 53 0.25 -1.26 -2.77
C ASP A 53 0.02 0.22 -3.12
N PHE A 54 0.01 0.60 -4.40
CA PHE A 54 -0.08 2.00 -4.82
C PHE A 54 -1.02 2.22 -6.00
N ASN A 55 -1.50 3.46 -6.13
CA ASN A 55 -2.13 3.96 -7.35
C ASN A 55 -1.29 5.11 -7.89
N TYR A 56 -0.58 4.86 -9.00
CA TYR A 56 0.31 5.85 -9.63
C TYR A 56 -0.43 7.11 -10.06
N ASN A 57 -1.60 6.96 -10.70
CA ASN A 57 -2.37 8.07 -11.25
C ASN A 57 -2.92 8.99 -10.15
N GLU A 58 -3.35 8.40 -9.03
CA GLU A 58 -3.82 9.15 -7.86
C GLU A 58 -2.70 9.60 -6.93
N LYS A 59 -1.44 9.24 -7.21
CA LYS A 59 -0.28 9.53 -6.35
C LYS A 59 -0.56 9.07 -4.90
N ALA A 60 -1.07 7.87 -4.75
CA ALA A 60 -1.51 7.34 -3.46
C ALA A 60 -0.85 6.00 -3.12
N ILE A 61 -0.51 5.81 -1.86
CA ILE A 61 -0.07 4.52 -1.29
C ILE A 61 -1.19 4.01 -0.38
N TYR A 62 -1.55 2.75 -0.53
CA TYR A 62 -2.47 2.05 0.37
C TYR A 62 -1.66 1.11 1.23
N TYR A 63 -1.86 1.12 2.54
CA TYR A 63 -1.03 0.34 3.44
C TYR A 63 -1.78 -0.08 4.70
N THR A 64 -1.35 -1.17 5.32
CA THR A 64 -1.87 -1.58 6.62
C THR A 64 -1.18 -0.84 7.75
N LYS A 65 -1.91 -0.55 8.82
CA LYS A 65 -1.36 -0.01 10.07
C LYS A 65 -1.96 -0.76 11.26
N ASP A 66 -1.10 -1.25 12.14
CA ASP A 66 -1.52 -1.86 13.41
C ASP A 66 -2.20 -0.81 14.32
N MET A 67 -3.24 -1.23 15.00
CA MET A 67 -4.07 -0.42 15.89
C MET A 67 -3.91 -0.88 17.34
N ASP A 68 -4.20 0.00 18.30
CA ASP A 68 -4.04 -0.28 19.73
C ASP A 68 -4.92 -1.43 20.24
N ASP A 69 -6.01 -1.74 19.51
CA ASP A 69 -6.94 -2.83 19.82
C ASP A 69 -6.48 -4.20 19.30
N GLY A 70 -5.26 -4.28 18.73
CA GLY A 70 -4.70 -5.50 18.15
C GLY A 70 -5.23 -5.81 16.74
N THR A 71 -6.07 -4.96 16.17
CA THR A 71 -6.53 -5.08 14.77
C THR A 71 -5.63 -4.28 13.83
N GLN A 72 -5.89 -4.41 12.54
CA GLN A 72 -5.25 -3.60 11.50
C GLN A 72 -6.25 -2.68 10.83
N SER A 73 -5.79 -1.49 10.46
CA SER A 73 -6.49 -0.59 9.56
C SER A 73 -5.85 -0.61 8.18
N ILE A 74 -6.62 -0.25 7.16
CA ILE A 74 -6.07 0.09 5.84
C ILE A 74 -6.17 1.62 5.69
N GLN A 75 -5.05 2.23 5.32
CA GLN A 75 -4.88 3.67 5.19
C GLN A 75 -4.54 4.01 3.74
N LYS A 76 -4.99 5.17 3.27
CA LYS A 76 -4.56 5.81 2.02
C LYS A 76 -3.66 6.99 2.36
N TYR A 77 -2.39 6.94 1.97
CA TYR A 77 -1.47 8.08 2.01
C TYR A 77 -1.48 8.82 0.69
N ASP A 78 -1.83 10.10 0.71
CA ASP A 78 -1.77 10.98 -0.45
C ASP A 78 -0.38 11.63 -0.52
N LEU A 79 0.36 11.37 -1.61
CA LEU A 79 1.73 11.86 -1.82
C LEU A 79 1.78 13.35 -2.20
N THR A 80 0.64 13.96 -2.55
CA THR A 80 0.55 15.39 -2.88
C THR A 80 0.36 16.21 -1.61
N THR A 81 -0.48 15.74 -0.70
CA THR A 81 -0.77 16.42 0.57
C THR A 81 0.06 15.92 1.75
N ASN A 82 0.78 14.81 1.57
CA ASN A 82 1.53 14.11 2.62
C ASN A 82 0.67 13.74 3.84
N SER A 83 -0.55 13.27 3.60
CA SER A 83 -1.52 12.95 4.65
C SER A 83 -2.16 11.57 4.48
N SER A 84 -2.44 10.89 5.59
CA SER A 84 -3.17 9.62 5.59
C SER A 84 -4.67 9.79 5.89
N LEU A 85 -5.49 8.99 5.23
CA LEU A 85 -6.90 8.79 5.51
C LEU A 85 -7.18 7.31 5.78
N THR A 86 -7.94 7.01 6.83
CA THR A 86 -8.38 5.63 7.12
C THR A 86 -9.51 5.23 6.19
N ILE A 87 -9.35 4.13 5.45
CA ILE A 87 -10.38 3.59 4.55
C ILE A 87 -11.06 2.33 5.12
N TYR A 88 -10.40 1.63 6.05
CA TYR A 88 -10.96 0.46 6.72
C TYR A 88 -10.32 0.25 8.10
N THR A 89 -11.09 -0.30 9.05
CA THR A 89 -10.66 -0.67 10.40
C THR A 89 -11.15 -2.07 10.77
N GLY A 90 -10.51 -2.71 11.75
CA GLY A 90 -10.92 -4.02 12.25
C GLY A 90 -10.43 -5.21 11.41
N GLY A 91 -9.45 -5.00 10.53
CA GLY A 91 -8.81 -6.06 9.78
C GLY A 91 -8.06 -7.04 10.68
N GLN A 92 -8.08 -8.31 10.32
CA GLN A 92 -7.47 -9.39 11.11
C GLN A 92 -6.43 -10.13 10.27
N GLY A 93 -5.15 -10.02 10.66
CA GLY A 93 -4.04 -10.70 9.99
C GLY A 93 -3.93 -10.38 8.50
N ILE A 94 -3.95 -9.11 8.13
CA ILE A 94 -3.77 -8.67 6.74
C ILE A 94 -2.30 -8.78 6.34
N GLU A 95 -2.00 -9.73 5.46
CA GLU A 95 -0.65 -9.98 4.94
C GLU A 95 -0.45 -9.48 3.51
N GLY A 96 -1.52 -9.29 2.73
CA GLY A 96 -1.46 -8.83 1.35
C GLY A 96 -2.52 -7.79 1.01
N LEU A 97 -2.15 -6.82 0.17
CA LEU A 97 -3.00 -5.80 -0.42
C LEU A 97 -2.78 -5.78 -1.94
N ALA A 98 -3.83 -5.54 -2.71
CA ALA A 98 -3.74 -5.30 -4.15
C ALA A 98 -4.75 -4.23 -4.59
N VAL A 99 -4.28 -3.22 -5.31
CA VAL A 99 -5.05 -2.07 -5.79
C VAL A 99 -5.39 -2.25 -7.26
N ASP A 100 -6.69 -2.33 -7.57
CA ASP A 100 -7.18 -2.20 -8.94
C ASP A 100 -7.45 -0.72 -9.24
N TRP A 101 -6.46 -0.08 -9.87
CA TRP A 101 -6.53 1.34 -10.24
C TRP A 101 -7.46 1.61 -11.43
N VAL A 102 -7.90 0.60 -12.18
CA VAL A 102 -8.82 0.75 -13.32
C VAL A 102 -10.26 0.84 -12.83
N THR A 103 -10.63 -0.02 -11.88
CA THR A 103 -12.00 -0.07 -11.35
C THR A 103 -12.14 0.60 -9.99
N SER A 104 -11.07 1.17 -9.45
CA SER A 104 -11.03 1.84 -8.15
C SER A 104 -11.47 0.92 -7.00
N ASN A 105 -10.90 -0.28 -6.95
CA ASN A 105 -11.11 -1.26 -5.88
C ASN A 105 -9.79 -1.59 -5.17
N ILE A 106 -9.88 -1.98 -3.90
CA ILE A 106 -8.78 -2.57 -3.14
C ILE A 106 -9.20 -3.94 -2.62
N TYR A 107 -8.28 -4.90 -2.75
CA TYR A 107 -8.42 -6.28 -2.30
C TYR A 107 -7.39 -6.57 -1.24
N TRP A 108 -7.74 -7.39 -0.25
CA TRP A 108 -6.80 -7.80 0.78
C TRP A 108 -7.09 -9.20 1.29
N THR A 109 -6.04 -9.86 1.77
CA THR A 109 -6.14 -11.14 2.48
C THR A 109 -6.38 -10.89 3.95
N GLU A 110 -7.20 -11.72 4.59
CA GLU A 110 -7.42 -11.72 6.04
C GLU A 110 -7.11 -13.12 6.54
N LYS A 111 -5.94 -13.32 7.14
CA LYS A 111 -5.47 -14.64 7.55
C LYS A 111 -6.34 -15.25 8.64
N ASP A 112 -6.70 -14.45 9.63
CA ASP A 112 -7.47 -14.94 10.79
C ASP A 112 -8.96 -15.13 10.45
N ASN A 113 -9.48 -14.32 9.53
CA ASN A 113 -10.83 -14.47 8.97
C ASN A 113 -10.91 -15.48 7.82
N VAL A 114 -9.75 -15.98 7.37
CA VAL A 114 -9.63 -17.02 6.36
C VAL A 114 -10.32 -16.62 5.04
N ALA A 115 -10.07 -15.39 4.60
CA ALA A 115 -10.83 -14.73 3.54
C ALA A 115 -10.02 -13.81 2.64
N ILE A 116 -10.60 -13.48 1.48
CA ILE A 116 -10.23 -12.33 0.65
C ILE A 116 -11.39 -11.35 0.69
N SER A 117 -11.09 -10.09 1.01
CA SER A 117 -12.05 -9.01 1.09
C SER A 117 -11.79 -7.95 0.03
N VAL A 118 -12.82 -7.18 -0.31
CA VAL A 118 -12.78 -6.09 -1.29
C VAL A 118 -13.55 -4.87 -0.79
N ALA A 119 -13.10 -3.68 -1.17
CA ALA A 119 -13.83 -2.42 -1.01
C ALA A 119 -13.46 -1.46 -2.16
N ARG A 120 -14.17 -0.35 -2.28
CA ARG A 120 -13.73 0.79 -3.09
C ARG A 120 -12.50 1.45 -2.48
N LEU A 121 -11.74 2.19 -3.28
CA LEU A 121 -10.57 2.95 -2.81
C LEU A 121 -10.90 4.06 -1.78
N ASP A 122 -12.17 4.45 -1.65
CA ASP A 122 -12.67 5.38 -0.64
C ASP A 122 -13.19 4.67 0.63
N GLY A 123 -13.08 3.34 0.71
CA GLY A 123 -13.55 2.51 1.82
C GLY A 123 -15.01 2.06 1.72
N SER A 124 -15.77 2.55 0.74
CA SER A 124 -17.17 2.15 0.56
C SER A 124 -17.33 0.74 -0.01
N PHE A 125 -18.54 0.18 0.12
CA PHE A 125 -18.93 -1.12 -0.47
C PHE A 125 -18.03 -2.31 -0.10
N ARG A 126 -17.61 -2.40 1.16
CA ARG A 126 -16.83 -3.54 1.68
C ARG A 126 -17.62 -4.85 1.57
N LYS A 127 -16.98 -5.90 1.06
CA LYS A 127 -17.53 -7.26 0.97
C LYS A 127 -16.44 -8.31 1.14
N VAL A 128 -16.78 -9.44 1.77
CA VAL A 128 -15.98 -10.68 1.69
C VAL A 128 -16.22 -11.32 0.32
N LEU A 129 -15.16 -11.41 -0.49
CA LEU A 129 -15.22 -11.94 -1.85
C LEU A 129 -15.12 -13.47 -1.87
N LEU A 130 -14.23 -14.01 -1.04
CA LEU A 130 -13.97 -15.45 -0.92
C LEU A 130 -13.67 -15.78 0.54
N SER A 131 -14.13 -16.92 1.03
CA SER A 131 -13.91 -17.40 2.39
C SER A 131 -13.58 -18.90 2.41
N GLY A 132 -13.09 -19.40 3.55
CA GLY A 132 -12.76 -20.82 3.71
C GLY A 132 -11.43 -21.20 3.05
N LEU A 133 -10.52 -20.25 2.92
CA LEU A 133 -9.14 -20.49 2.48
C LEU A 133 -8.32 -21.21 3.57
N ASP A 134 -7.03 -21.43 3.35
CA ASP A 134 -6.10 -21.82 4.41
C ASP A 134 -4.91 -20.87 4.33
N GLN A 135 -4.78 -20.00 5.34
CA GLN A 135 -3.73 -18.98 5.45
C GLN A 135 -3.48 -18.17 4.15
N PRO A 136 -4.46 -17.40 3.64
CA PRO A 136 -4.25 -16.57 2.46
C PRO A 136 -3.18 -15.50 2.72
N CYS A 137 -2.20 -15.39 1.81
CA CYS A 137 -1.05 -14.49 1.95
C CYS A 137 -1.00 -13.43 0.83
N GLY A 138 -0.25 -13.67 -0.24
CA GLY A 138 -0.12 -12.77 -1.38
C GLY A 138 -1.39 -12.68 -2.23
N VAL A 139 -1.73 -11.47 -2.65
CA VAL A 139 -2.80 -11.18 -3.62
C VAL A 139 -2.24 -10.24 -4.67
N ALA A 140 -2.64 -10.45 -5.92
CA ALA A 140 -2.31 -9.57 -7.03
C ALA A 140 -3.54 -9.41 -7.93
N VAL A 141 -3.66 -8.25 -8.55
CA VAL A 141 -4.70 -7.98 -9.55
C VAL A 141 -4.06 -7.78 -10.91
N HIS A 142 -4.72 -8.28 -11.96
CA HIS A 142 -4.41 -7.96 -13.34
C HIS A 142 -5.63 -7.28 -13.95
N PRO A 143 -5.75 -5.94 -13.83
CA PRO A 143 -6.86 -5.22 -14.40
C PRO A 143 -6.69 -5.10 -15.93
N GLU A 144 -7.74 -5.38 -16.69
CA GLU A 144 -7.79 -5.12 -18.11
C GLU A 144 -8.37 -3.72 -18.36
N GLN A 145 -7.60 -2.84 -18.99
CA GLN A 145 -8.16 -1.66 -19.65
C GLN A 145 -8.74 -2.14 -20.99
N LYS A 146 -10.07 -2.05 -21.14
CA LYS A 146 -10.72 -2.27 -22.44
C LYS A 146 -10.52 -1.08 -23.37
#